data_AF-A6VBR1-F1
#
_entry.id   AF-A6VBR1-F1
#
_cell.length_a   1.000
_cell.length_b   1.000
_cell.length_c   1.000
_cell.angle_alpha   90.00
_cell.angle_beta   90.00
_cell.angle_gamma   90.00
#
_symmetry.space_group_name_H-M   'P 1'
#
loop_
_entity.id
_entity.type
_entity.pdbx_description
1 polymer ?
#
loop_
_entity_poly.entity_id
_entity_poly.type
_entity_poly.pdbx_seq_one_letter_code
_entity_poly.pdbx_strand_id
1 'polypeptide(L)'
;MKAQKGFTLIELMIVVAIIGILAAVAIPAYQDYITRGQVTEAVSLGGGLKSPLAEYGADKNAWPTALVAPTVTPSANQLNATLIGKYSTVTPSIGGSYPSGVITVTMTTGKAANSVLTLTTTNGGSSWACGNAKVDDAQGSGTTIDAKYLPNACKP
;
A
#
# COMPACT_ATOMS: atom_id res chain seq x y z
N MET A 1 -49.26 -16.72 -37.19
CA MET A 1 -47.86 -16.94 -36.73
C MET A 1 -47.18 -15.57 -36.67
N LYS A 2 -46.75 -15.10 -35.49
CA LYS A 2 -46.00 -13.84 -35.39
C LYS A 2 -44.60 -14.08 -35.96
N ALA A 3 -44.22 -13.36 -37.01
CA ALA A 3 -42.87 -13.43 -37.56
C ALA A 3 -41.87 -12.98 -36.49
N GLN A 4 -41.00 -13.89 -36.07
CA GLN A 4 -39.93 -13.60 -35.11
C GLN A 4 -38.87 -12.77 -35.85
N LYS A 5 -38.85 -11.46 -35.63
CA LYS A 5 -37.78 -10.58 -36.14
C LYS A 5 -36.48 -10.95 -35.42
N GLY A 6 -35.58 -11.64 -36.12
CA GLY A 6 -34.23 -11.91 -35.64
C GLY A 6 -33.37 -10.64 -35.64
N PHE A 7 -32.39 -10.60 -34.73
CA PHE A 7 -31.35 -9.57 -34.70
C PHE A 7 -30.51 -9.65 -35.98
N THR A 8 -30.18 -8.51 -36.58
CA THR A 8 -29.31 -8.49 -37.76
C THR A 8 -27.84 -8.61 -37.37
N LEU A 9 -27.02 -9.21 -38.24
CA LEU A 9 -25.56 -9.25 -38.05
C LEU A 9 -24.96 -7.84 -37.96
N ILE A 10 -25.54 -6.87 -38.68
CA ILE A 10 -25.06 -5.49 -38.64
C ILE A 10 -25.35 -4.81 -37.30
N GLU A 11 -26.52 -5.04 -36.70
CA GLU A 11 -26.82 -4.54 -35.34
C GLU A 11 -25.86 -5.14 -34.31
N LEU A 12 -25.57 -6.44 -34.41
CA LEU A 12 -24.65 -7.08 -33.48
C LEU A 12 -23.21 -6.56 -33.64
N MET A 13 -22.75 -6.31 -34.87
CA MET A 13 -21.42 -5.73 -35.12
C MET A 13 -21.28 -4.30 -34.58
N ILE A 14 -22.32 -3.47 -34.70
CA ILE A 14 -22.31 -2.11 -34.14
C ILE A 14 -22.24 -2.16 -32.62
N VAL A 15 -23.01 -3.04 -31.98
CA VAL A 15 -22.99 -3.19 -30.52
C VAL A 15 -21.60 -3.63 -30.03
N VAL A 16 -20.97 -4.59 -30.70
CA VAL A 16 -19.60 -5.04 -30.36
C VAL A 16 -18.59 -3.90 -30.54
N ALA A 17 -18.72 -3.09 -31.60
CA ALA A 17 -17.84 -1.95 -31.82
C ALA A 17 -17.95 -0.91 -30.69
N ILE A 18 -19.17 -0.57 -30.27
CA ILE A 18 -19.41 0.38 -29.17
C ILE A 18 -18.86 -0.18 -27.84
N ILE A 19 -19.13 -1.45 -27.52
CA ILE A 19 -18.60 -2.11 -26.33
C ILE A 19 -17.06 -2.11 -26.35
N GLY A 20 -16.45 -2.36 -27.51
CA GLY A 20 -15.00 -2.32 -27.68
C GLY A 20 -14.39 -0.96 -27.31
N ILE A 21 -14.98 0.13 -27.79
CA ILE A 21 -14.53 1.50 -27.47
C ILE A 21 -14.67 1.80 -25.97
N LEU A 22 -15.83 1.47 -25.38
CA LEU A 22 -16.07 1.70 -23.95
C LEU A 22 -15.13 0.87 -23.08
N ALA A 23 -14.90 -0.40 -23.42
CA ALA A 23 -14.02 -1.30 -22.70
C ALA A 23 -12.56 -0.80 -22.71
N ALA A 24 -12.09 -0.25 -23.83
CA ALA A 24 -10.73 0.28 -23.95
C ALA A 24 -10.45 1.42 -22.95
N VAL A 25 -11.44 2.23 -22.60
CA VAL A 25 -11.32 3.31 -21.61
C VAL A 25 -11.63 2.82 -20.20
N ALA A 26 -12.67 2.01 -20.04
CA ALA A 26 -13.17 1.58 -18.74
C ALA A 26 -12.23 0.59 -18.04
N ILE A 27 -11.61 -0.35 -18.77
CA ILE A 27 -10.74 -1.38 -18.18
C ILE A 27 -9.51 -0.75 -17.50
N PRO A 28 -8.72 0.14 -18.14
CA PRO A 28 -7.60 0.79 -17.48
C PRO A 28 -8.03 1.58 -16.24
N ALA A 29 -9.14 2.32 -16.31
CA ALA A 29 -9.65 3.11 -15.19
C ALA A 29 -10.09 2.24 -14.00
N TYR A 30 -10.74 1.10 -14.27
CA TYR A 30 -11.15 0.15 -13.23
C TYR A 30 -9.93 -0.52 -12.58
N GLN A 31 -8.91 -0.90 -13.37
CA GLN A 31 -7.66 -1.42 -12.82
C GLN A 31 -6.97 -0.39 -11.90
N ASP A 32 -6.99 0.89 -12.26
CA ASP A 32 -6.42 1.95 -11.43
C ASP A 32 -7.20 2.13 -10.12
N TYR A 33 -8.53 1.94 -10.14
CA TYR A 33 -9.35 1.89 -8.91
C TYR A 33 -8.99 0.72 -8.00
N ILE A 34 -8.85 -0.49 -8.56
CA ILE A 34 -8.41 -1.67 -7.79
C ILE A 34 -7.02 -1.44 -7.20
N THR A 35 -6.10 -0.85 -7.97
CA THR A 35 -4.73 -0.55 -7.51
C THR A 35 -4.72 0.41 -6.31
N ARG A 36 -5.57 1.45 -6.31
CA ARG A 36 -5.74 2.33 -5.12
C ARG A 36 -6.21 1.56 -3.89
N GLY A 37 -7.12 0.60 -4.06
CA GLY A 37 -7.57 -0.27 -2.97
C GLY A 37 -6.44 -1.15 -2.43
N GLN A 38 -5.62 -1.73 -3.30
CA GLN A 38 -4.44 -2.52 -2.92
C GLN A 38 -3.40 -1.68 -2.16
N VAL A 39 -3.12 -0.46 -2.62
CA VAL A 39 -2.20 0.46 -1.94
C VAL A 39 -2.75 0.91 -0.57
N THR A 40 -4.06 1.08 -0.45
CA THR A 40 -4.69 1.40 0.85
C THR A 40 -4.50 0.27 1.86
N GLU A 41 -4.54 -0.99 1.41
CA GLU A 41 -4.20 -2.14 2.25
C GLU A 41 -2.74 -2.10 2.71
N ALA A 42 -1.79 -1.76 1.83
CA ALA A 42 -0.39 -1.58 2.19
C ALA A 42 -0.17 -0.47 3.22
N VAL A 43 -0.90 0.66 3.10
CA VAL A 43 -0.89 1.74 4.11
C VAL A 43 -1.40 1.23 5.45
N SER A 44 -2.47 0.42 5.46
CA SER A 44 -3.01 -0.18 6.69
C SER A 44 -2.04 -1.20 7.30
N LEU A 45 -1.38 -2.02 6.48
CA LEU A 45 -0.41 -3.01 6.92
C LEU A 45 0.77 -2.33 7.64
N GLY A 46 1.39 -1.33 7.02
CA GLY A 46 2.46 -0.55 7.67
C GLY A 46 1.94 0.28 8.84
N GLY A 47 0.70 0.79 8.76
CA GLY A 47 0.04 1.53 9.82
C GLY A 47 -0.15 0.73 11.11
N GLY A 48 -0.37 -0.58 11.01
CA GLY A 48 -0.50 -1.47 12.15
C GLY A 48 0.77 -1.59 13.01
N LEU A 49 1.93 -1.15 12.50
CA LEU A 49 3.20 -1.18 13.24
C LEU A 49 3.45 0.10 14.05
N LYS A 50 2.69 1.18 13.82
CA LYS A 50 2.97 2.49 14.43
C LYS A 50 2.92 2.43 15.97
N SER A 51 1.85 1.88 16.55
CA SER A 51 1.70 1.83 18.01
C SER A 51 2.69 0.87 18.67
N PRO A 52 2.85 -0.39 18.22
CA PRO A 52 3.84 -1.29 18.82
C PRO A 52 5.28 -0.77 18.75
N LEU A 53 5.64 -0.07 17.66
CA LEU A 53 6.95 0.56 17.53
C LEU A 53 7.13 1.76 18.46
N ALA A 54 6.09 2.59 18.62
CA ALA A 54 6.13 3.71 19.56
C ALA A 54 6.29 3.21 21.01
N GLU A 55 5.57 2.15 21.38
CA GLU A 55 5.68 1.49 22.69
C GLU A 55 7.09 0.92 22.91
N TYR A 56 7.62 0.19 21.92
CA TYR A 56 8.98 -0.36 21.98
C TYR A 56 10.03 0.75 22.13
N GLY A 57 9.88 1.83 21.34
CA GLY A 57 10.77 2.99 21.40
C GLY A 57 10.72 3.69 22.75
N ALA A 58 9.55 3.80 23.37
CA ALA A 58 9.39 4.40 24.70
C ALA A 58 10.03 3.56 25.82
N ASP A 59 9.97 2.23 25.74
CA ASP A 59 10.58 1.33 26.74
C ASP A 59 12.10 1.20 26.55
N LYS A 60 12.55 1.04 25.30
CA LYS A 60 13.94 0.68 24.99
C LYS A 60 14.82 1.83 24.53
N ASN A 61 14.25 3.00 24.22
CA ASN A 61 14.94 4.11 23.55
C ASN A 61 15.69 3.66 22.27
N ALA A 62 15.11 2.70 21.54
CA ALA A 62 15.69 2.08 20.36
C ALA A 62 14.59 1.52 19.45
N TRP A 63 14.93 1.19 18.21
CA TRP A 63 14.10 0.32 17.35
C TRP A 63 14.40 -1.16 17.61
N PRO A 64 13.43 -2.07 17.40
CA PRO A 64 13.71 -3.49 17.48
C PRO A 64 14.73 -3.90 16.41
N THR A 65 15.59 -4.86 16.72
CA THR A 65 16.62 -5.35 15.79
C THR A 65 16.02 -6.12 14.61
N ALA A 66 14.84 -6.71 14.82
CA ALA A 66 14.04 -7.31 13.77
C ALA A 66 12.56 -7.30 14.12
N LEU A 67 11.74 -7.25 13.08
CA LEU A 67 10.32 -7.58 13.16
C LEU A 67 10.15 -9.06 12.81
N VAL A 68 9.39 -9.79 13.62
CA VAL A 68 9.16 -11.22 13.43
C VAL A 68 7.66 -11.50 13.33
N ALA A 69 7.28 -12.56 12.60
CA ALA A 69 5.88 -12.95 12.45
C ALA A 69 5.22 -13.19 13.83
N PRO A 70 3.89 -13.00 13.95
CA PRO A 70 3.18 -13.15 15.22
C PRO A 70 3.18 -14.60 15.75
N THR A 71 3.51 -15.58 14.92
CA THR A 71 3.62 -17.00 15.28
C THR A 71 4.97 -17.38 15.87
N VAL A 72 5.92 -16.45 15.94
CA VAL A 72 7.28 -16.68 16.44
C VAL A 72 7.43 -16.01 17.81
N THR A 73 8.01 -16.71 18.79
CA THR A 73 8.38 -16.08 20.07
C THR A 73 9.56 -15.12 19.84
N PRO A 74 9.41 -13.81 20.11
CA PRO A 74 10.48 -12.85 19.87
C PRO A 74 11.61 -13.02 20.88
N SER A 75 12.85 -12.84 20.43
CA SER A 75 13.99 -12.63 21.32
C SER A 75 13.89 -11.25 22.00
N ALA A 76 14.73 -11.00 23.02
CA ALA A 76 14.65 -9.78 23.86
C ALA A 76 14.65 -8.43 23.10
N ASN A 77 15.22 -8.38 21.88
CA ASN A 77 15.30 -7.17 21.06
C ASN A 77 14.44 -7.22 19.78
N GLN A 78 13.56 -8.21 19.66
CA GLN A 78 12.67 -8.37 18.52
C GLN A 78 11.24 -7.96 18.88
N LEU A 79 10.44 -7.64 17.86
CA LEU A 79 9.04 -7.27 18.02
C LEU A 79 8.17 -8.12 17.10
N ASN A 80 7.06 -8.65 17.62
CA ASN A 80 6.07 -9.32 16.79
C ASN A 80 5.31 -8.32 15.92
N ALA A 81 5.12 -8.68 14.65
CA ALA A 81 4.54 -7.83 13.64
C ALA A 81 3.84 -8.66 12.56
N THR A 82 2.71 -8.17 12.06
CA THR A 82 2.11 -8.70 10.82
C THR A 82 2.90 -8.16 9.64
N LEU A 83 3.70 -9.02 9.02
CA LEU A 83 4.64 -8.64 7.94
C LEU A 83 4.10 -8.91 6.54
N ILE A 84 3.01 -9.66 6.41
CA ILE A 84 2.49 -10.11 5.12
C ILE A 84 1.02 -9.71 5.03
N GLY A 85 0.73 -8.87 4.05
CA GLY A 85 -0.61 -8.55 3.61
C GLY A 85 -1.00 -9.37 2.37
N LYS A 86 -2.18 -9.09 1.83
CA LYS A 86 -2.67 -9.75 0.61
C LYS A 86 -1.92 -9.29 -0.63
N TYR A 87 -1.57 -8.01 -0.70
CA TYR A 87 -0.97 -7.38 -1.89
C TYR A 87 0.42 -6.81 -1.62
N SER A 88 0.90 -6.88 -0.39
CA SER A 88 2.12 -6.23 0.05
C SER A 88 2.80 -6.98 1.20
N THR A 89 4.08 -6.70 1.41
CA THR A 89 4.87 -7.21 2.53
C THR A 89 5.65 -6.09 3.18
N VAL A 90 5.86 -6.18 4.48
CA VAL A 90 6.72 -5.27 5.23
C VAL A 90 8.14 -5.83 5.26
N THR A 91 9.14 -4.98 5.08
CA THR A 91 10.53 -5.33 5.38
C THR A 91 10.66 -5.68 6.87
N PRO A 92 11.33 -6.79 7.25
CA PRO A 92 11.35 -7.29 8.64
C PRO A 92 12.29 -6.49 9.56
N SER A 93 12.40 -5.18 9.35
CA SER A 93 13.22 -4.26 10.14
C SER A 93 12.75 -2.83 9.94
N ILE A 94 13.16 -1.94 10.85
CA ILE A 94 12.97 -0.49 10.72
C ILE A 94 14.27 0.11 10.18
N GLY A 95 14.17 0.87 9.10
CA GLY A 95 15.30 1.62 8.57
C GLY A 95 15.60 2.86 9.41
N GLY A 96 16.85 3.32 9.43
CA GLY A 96 17.27 4.52 10.17
C GLY A 96 17.73 4.23 11.60
N SER A 97 17.90 5.30 12.39
CA SER A 97 18.38 5.23 13.77
C SER A 97 17.44 6.02 14.68
N TYR A 98 17.02 5.38 15.78
CA TYR A 98 16.11 5.98 16.76
C TYR A 98 16.63 7.36 17.21
N PRO A 99 15.78 8.40 17.27
CA PRO A 99 14.30 8.38 17.16
C PRO A 99 13.75 8.42 15.73
N SER A 100 14.60 8.51 14.70
CA SER A 100 14.17 8.49 13.30
C SER A 100 14.02 7.06 12.77
N GLY A 101 12.95 6.79 12.03
CA GLY A 101 12.62 5.44 11.58
C GLY A 101 11.86 5.42 10.27
N VAL A 102 12.06 4.38 9.46
CA VAL A 102 11.32 4.14 8.23
C VAL A 102 10.76 2.72 8.23
N ILE A 103 9.43 2.60 8.12
CA ILE A 103 8.77 1.34 7.79
C ILE A 103 8.68 1.27 6.26
N THR A 104 9.11 0.15 5.70
CA THR A 104 9.11 -0.09 4.26
C THR A 104 8.11 -1.20 3.93
N VAL A 105 7.10 -0.87 3.12
CA VAL A 105 6.08 -1.80 2.63
C VAL A 105 6.22 -1.94 1.11
N THR A 106 6.48 -3.15 0.64
CA THR A 106 6.67 -3.46 -0.78
C THR A 106 5.42 -4.12 -1.34
N MET A 107 4.89 -3.58 -2.43
CA MET A 107 3.79 -4.20 -3.17
C MET A 107 4.30 -5.47 -3.88
N THR A 108 3.62 -6.59 -3.71
CA THR A 108 4.01 -7.89 -4.29
C THR A 108 3.24 -8.24 -5.55
N THR A 109 2.05 -7.67 -5.73
CA THR A 109 1.16 -7.98 -6.86
C THR A 109 0.41 -6.75 -7.37
N GLY A 110 -0.29 -6.89 -8.49
CA GLY A 110 -1.06 -5.80 -9.11
C GLY A 110 -0.22 -4.81 -9.90
N LYS A 111 -0.83 -3.72 -10.36
CA LYS A 111 -0.12 -2.70 -11.18
C LYS A 111 0.99 -1.97 -10.42
N ALA A 112 0.92 -1.94 -9.10
CA ALA A 112 1.92 -1.33 -8.24
C ALA A 112 3.02 -2.32 -7.80
N ALA A 113 3.03 -3.57 -8.30
CA ALA A 113 4.03 -4.57 -7.90
C ALA A 113 5.47 -4.04 -8.00
N ASN A 114 6.32 -4.45 -7.05
CA ASN A 114 7.69 -4.00 -6.86
C ASN A 114 7.86 -2.52 -6.49
N SER A 115 6.77 -1.75 -6.41
CA SER A 115 6.81 -0.40 -5.87
C SER A 115 6.75 -0.43 -4.34
N VAL A 116 7.31 0.60 -3.72
CA VAL A 116 7.49 0.69 -2.28
C VAL A 116 6.68 1.87 -1.73
N LEU A 117 6.02 1.63 -0.61
CA LEU A 117 5.46 2.65 0.28
C LEU A 117 6.35 2.76 1.51
N THR A 118 6.65 3.99 1.92
CA THR A 118 7.38 4.29 3.14
C THR A 118 6.49 5.01 4.14
N LEU A 119 6.69 4.72 5.43
CA LEU A 119 6.18 5.52 6.53
C LEU A 119 7.40 5.99 7.32
N THR A 120 7.57 7.30 7.47
CA THR A 120 8.75 7.92 8.09
C THR A 120 8.37 8.61 9.39
N THR A 121 9.17 8.42 10.43
CA THR A 121 9.07 9.14 11.70
C THR A 121 10.41 9.77 12.04
N THR A 122 10.38 10.87 12.78
CA THR A 122 11.56 11.54 13.34
C THR A 122 11.50 11.63 14.88
N ASN A 123 10.39 11.20 15.48
CA ASN A 123 10.07 11.41 16.89
C ASN A 123 9.70 10.11 17.61
N GLY A 124 10.43 9.03 17.34
CA GLY A 124 10.28 7.77 18.07
C GLY A 124 8.94 7.08 17.82
N GLY A 125 8.26 7.41 16.72
CA GLY A 125 7.00 6.79 16.32
C GLY A 125 5.75 7.53 16.80
N SER A 126 5.86 8.69 17.45
CA SER A 126 4.69 9.50 17.85
C SER A 126 3.93 10.07 16.65
N SER A 127 4.64 10.41 15.57
CA SER A 127 4.07 10.85 14.30
C SER A 127 4.70 10.09 13.14
N TRP A 128 3.94 9.90 12.06
CA TRP A 128 4.41 9.18 10.87
C TRP A 128 3.94 9.87 9.60
N ALA A 129 4.89 10.38 8.82
CA ALA A 129 4.68 10.83 7.45
C ALA A 129 4.50 9.64 6.51
N CYS A 130 3.39 9.60 5.79
CA CYS A 130 3.13 8.54 4.81
C CYS A 130 3.59 8.95 3.43
N GLY A 131 4.11 7.99 2.66
CA GLY A 131 4.46 8.23 1.27
C GLY A 131 5.57 9.26 1.14
N ASN A 132 5.31 10.29 0.33
CA ASN A 132 6.19 11.45 0.17
C ASN A 132 5.60 12.71 0.84
N ALA A 133 4.55 12.56 1.65
CA ALA A 133 3.93 13.67 2.39
C ALA A 133 4.87 14.20 3.48
N LYS A 134 4.69 15.46 3.88
CA LYS A 134 5.30 16.02 5.09
C LYS A 134 4.28 16.01 6.24
N VAL A 135 4.66 15.43 7.37
CA VAL A 135 3.87 15.47 8.62
C VAL A 135 4.80 15.96 9.72
N ASP A 136 4.47 17.10 10.32
CA ASP A 136 5.33 17.79 11.29
C ASP A 136 6.76 17.96 10.75
N ASP A 137 7.77 17.48 11.47
CA ASP A 137 9.18 17.50 11.08
C ASP A 137 9.61 16.27 10.26
N ALA A 138 8.73 15.28 10.10
CA ALA A 138 9.01 14.09 9.30
C ALA A 138 8.68 14.35 7.82
N GLN A 139 9.70 14.27 6.97
CA GLN A 139 9.54 14.26 5.52
C GLN A 139 9.51 12.82 5.01
N GLY A 140 8.36 12.41 4.47
CA GLY A 140 8.27 11.14 3.74
C GLY A 140 9.20 11.14 2.53
N SER A 141 9.95 10.06 2.35
CA SER A 141 10.87 9.85 1.23
C SER A 141 10.98 8.36 0.89
N GLY A 142 11.35 8.04 -0.34
CA GLY A 142 11.59 6.67 -0.80
C GLY A 142 10.34 5.91 -1.26
N THR A 143 9.16 6.52 -1.24
CA THR A 143 7.97 5.92 -1.85
C THR A 143 8.06 6.00 -3.37
N THR A 144 7.95 4.85 -4.03
CA THR A 144 8.01 4.71 -5.50
C THR A 144 6.67 4.38 -6.14
N ILE A 145 5.62 4.19 -5.34
CA ILE A 145 4.25 4.08 -5.84
C ILE A 145 3.83 5.41 -6.48
N ASP A 146 3.33 5.35 -7.70
CA ASP A 146 2.79 6.52 -8.41
C ASP A 146 1.73 7.25 -7.56
N ALA A 147 1.86 8.57 -7.46
CA ALA A 147 0.98 9.43 -6.66
C ALA A 147 -0.51 9.26 -6.99
N LYS A 148 -0.87 8.86 -8.21
CA LYS A 148 -2.27 8.59 -8.58
C LYS A 148 -2.88 7.37 -7.86
N TYR A 149 -2.04 6.46 -7.37
CA TYR A 149 -2.47 5.29 -6.61
C TYR A 149 -2.41 5.50 -5.09
N LEU A 150 -1.74 6.56 -4.63
CA LEU A 150 -1.62 6.87 -3.21
C LEU A 150 -2.92 7.48 -2.65
N PRO A 151 -3.31 7.15 -1.41
CA PRO A 151 -4.30 7.93 -0.66
C PRO A 151 -3.82 9.36 -0.45
N ASN A 152 -4.76 10.30 -0.25
CA ASN A 152 -4.41 11.72 -0.11
C ASN A 152 -3.43 12.00 1.03
N ALA A 153 -3.49 11.25 2.14
CA ALA A 153 -2.58 11.40 3.27
C ALA A 153 -1.12 10.99 2.98
N CYS A 154 -0.86 10.32 1.86
CA CYS A 154 0.46 9.83 1.48
C CYS A 154 1.03 10.55 0.23
N LYS A 155 0.27 11.48 -0.34
CA LYS A 155 0.72 12.28 -1.48
C LYS A 155 1.66 13.40 -1.00
N PRO A 156 2.65 13.80 -1.82
CA PRO A 156 3.51 14.94 -1.52
C PRO A 156 2.73 16.24 -1.35
#